data_AF-A0A2N6A4F1-F1
#
_entry.id   AF-A0A2N6A4F1-F1
#
_cell.length_a   1.000
_cell.length_b   1.000
_cell.length_c   1.000
_cell.angle_alpha   90.00
_cell.angle_beta   90.00
_cell.angle_gamma   90.00
#
_symmetry.space_group_name_H-M   'P 1'
#
loop_
_entity.id
_entity.type
_entity.pdbx_description
1 polymer ?
#
loop_
_entity_poly.entity_id
_entity_poly.type
_entity_poly.pdbx_seq_one_letter_code
_entity_poly.pdbx_strand_id
1 'polypeptide(L)'
;AFFTKQTNTKLLAISLGFSAGVMIYVSLVEIFPKAQSDLGLVFSEKAAAWYTVASFFAGILFIALIDKLIPSYENPHEVRSIEDIDEKKKNGKLMRMGVFSAIAIAIHNFPEGMATFMAGLSDPYIALPIAIAIAIHNIPEGIAVSVPIYYATGNRRKAFMLSFLSGLAEPVGALIGFLAIYFFFDSFSPAISGVMFGAVAGIMVFISLDELLPTAEEHGEHHLSIYGLVAGMAVMALSLLLFL
;
A
#
# COMPACT_ATOMS: atom_id res chain seq x y z
N ALA A 1 -10.82 -13.75 -0.08
CA ALA A 1 -10.38 -13.94 -1.48
C ALA A 1 -10.28 -15.41 -1.92
N PHE A 2 -9.62 -16.30 -1.16
CA PHE A 2 -9.18 -17.64 -1.63
C PHE A 2 -10.26 -18.71 -1.96
N PHE A 3 -11.56 -18.44 -1.84
CA PHE A 3 -12.62 -19.47 -2.03
C PHE A 3 -13.64 -19.19 -3.16
N THR A 4 -13.44 -18.20 -4.02
CA THR A 4 -14.51 -17.74 -4.94
C THR A 4 -14.14 -17.79 -6.42
N LYS A 5 -15.16 -18.04 -7.28
CA LYS A 5 -15.03 -18.08 -8.74
C LYS A 5 -14.89 -16.66 -9.30
N GLN A 6 -14.10 -16.50 -10.38
CA GLN A 6 -13.76 -15.21 -11.02
C GLN A 6 -14.97 -14.36 -11.44
N THR A 7 -16.16 -14.95 -11.55
CA THR A 7 -17.37 -14.31 -12.09
C THR A 7 -18.21 -13.56 -11.05
N ASN A 8 -17.84 -13.54 -9.76
CA ASN A 8 -18.61 -12.80 -8.75
C ASN A 8 -18.18 -11.33 -8.67
N THR A 9 -18.78 -10.53 -9.56
CA THR A 9 -18.59 -9.08 -9.68
C THR A 9 -18.86 -8.34 -8.37
N LYS A 10 -19.88 -8.74 -7.60
CA LYS A 10 -20.17 -8.17 -6.27
C LYS A 10 -19.02 -8.37 -5.28
N LEU A 11 -18.45 -9.57 -5.27
CA LEU A 11 -17.33 -9.86 -4.38
C LEU A 11 -16.05 -9.14 -4.82
N LEU A 12 -15.83 -9.00 -6.13
CA LEU A 12 -14.75 -8.18 -6.67
C LEU A 12 -14.87 -6.73 -6.19
N ALA A 13 -16.05 -6.12 -6.34
CA ALA A 13 -16.32 -4.76 -5.87
C ALA A 13 -16.04 -4.57 -4.37
N ILE A 14 -16.58 -5.46 -3.52
CA ILE A 14 -16.32 -5.43 -2.08
C ILE A 14 -14.82 -5.57 -1.79
N SER A 15 -14.13 -6.48 -2.49
CA SER A 15 -12.71 -6.76 -2.23
C SER A 15 -11.80 -5.61 -2.69
N LEU A 16 -12.12 -4.97 -3.82
CA LEU A 16 -11.40 -3.79 -4.30
C LEU A 16 -11.68 -2.57 -3.41
N GLY A 17 -12.93 -2.37 -3.00
CA GLY A 17 -13.29 -1.37 -1.99
C GLY A 17 -12.50 -1.57 -0.71
N PHE A 18 -12.47 -2.80 -0.18
CA PHE A 18 -11.65 -3.17 0.99
C PHE A 18 -10.18 -2.81 0.79
N SER A 19 -9.61 -3.13 -0.37
CA SER A 19 -8.23 -2.81 -0.70
C SER A 19 -7.96 -1.30 -0.68
N ALA A 20 -8.86 -0.50 -1.27
CA ALA A 20 -8.79 0.96 -1.23
C ALA A 20 -8.88 1.49 0.21
N GLY A 21 -9.80 0.94 1.01
CA GLY A 21 -9.96 1.32 2.42
C GLY A 21 -8.72 1.06 3.27
N VAL A 22 -8.10 -0.11 3.11
CA VAL A 22 -6.84 -0.47 3.77
C VAL A 22 -5.75 0.55 3.39
N MET A 23 -5.55 0.75 2.08
CA MET A 23 -4.49 1.62 1.58
C MET A 23 -4.68 3.09 1.98
N ILE A 24 -5.90 3.62 1.95
CA ILE A 24 -6.20 4.99 2.40
C ILE A 24 -5.95 5.12 3.91
N TYR A 25 -6.43 4.15 4.70
CA TYR A 25 -6.32 4.22 6.16
C TYR A 25 -4.86 4.18 6.62
N VAL A 26 -4.09 3.19 6.15
CA VAL A 26 -2.65 3.08 6.49
C VAL A 26 -1.89 4.33 6.06
N SER A 27 -2.16 4.85 4.86
CA SER A 27 -1.48 6.05 4.35
C SER A 27 -1.68 7.28 5.21
N LEU A 28 -2.91 7.52 5.67
CA LEU A 28 -3.27 8.75 6.39
C LEU A 28 -3.09 8.66 7.90
N VAL A 29 -3.29 7.47 8.48
CA VAL A 29 -3.28 7.27 9.94
C VAL A 29 -1.93 6.81 10.45
N GLU A 30 -1.11 6.20 9.60
CA GLU A 30 0.21 5.69 10.00
C GLU A 30 1.34 6.32 9.20
N ILE A 31 1.34 6.17 7.87
CA ILE A 31 2.50 6.54 7.05
C ILE A 31 2.72 8.06 7.06
N PHE A 32 1.65 8.85 6.90
CA PHE A 32 1.76 10.31 6.91
C PHE A 32 2.21 10.86 8.28
N PRO A 33 1.64 10.44 9.43
CA PRO A 33 2.17 10.81 10.74
C PRO A 33 3.61 10.34 10.98
N LYS A 34 3.97 9.14 10.50
CA LYS A 34 5.34 8.62 10.59
C LYS A 34 6.33 9.50 9.83
N ALA A 35 5.96 9.93 8.62
CA ALA A 35 6.75 10.89 7.84
C ALA A 35 7.01 12.19 8.59
N GLN A 36 5.98 12.73 9.25
CA GLN A 36 6.10 13.95 10.07
C GLN A 36 6.97 13.74 11.32
N SER A 37 6.84 12.59 11.98
CA SER A 37 7.68 12.23 13.13
C SER A 37 9.17 12.18 12.74
N ASP A 38 9.48 11.47 11.65
CA ASP A 38 10.85 11.32 11.16
C ASP A 38 11.47 12.66 10.72
N LEU A 39 10.70 13.51 10.00
CA LEU A 39 11.14 14.86 9.64
C LEU A 39 11.29 15.77 10.87
N GLY A 40 10.48 15.59 11.90
CA GLY A 40 10.53 16.32 13.17
C GLY A 40 11.79 16.04 14.00
N LEU A 41 12.49 14.92 13.74
CA LEU A 41 13.79 14.64 14.36
C LEU A 41 14.91 15.54 13.83
N VAL A 42 14.73 16.15 12.65
CA VAL A 42 15.77 16.94 11.96
C VAL A 42 15.37 18.41 11.82
N PHE A 43 14.09 18.69 11.61
CA PHE A 43 13.58 20.04 11.34
C PHE A 43 12.66 20.52 12.47
N SER A 44 12.50 21.84 12.60
CA SER A 44 11.48 22.42 13.48
C SER A 44 10.09 21.89 13.14
N GLU A 45 9.19 21.77 14.12
CA GLU A 45 7.82 21.25 13.95
C GLU A 45 7.10 21.85 12.74
N LYS A 46 7.17 23.18 12.58
CA LYS A 46 6.57 23.89 11.44
C LYS A 46 7.17 23.47 10.10
N ALA A 47 8.49 23.37 10.03
CA ALA A 47 9.18 22.98 8.79
C ALA A 47 8.93 21.50 8.47
N ALA A 48 8.95 20.61 9.46
CA ALA A 48 8.61 19.20 9.30
C ALA A 48 7.20 19.04 8.71
N ALA A 49 6.19 19.74 9.25
CA ALA A 49 4.83 19.72 8.71
C ALA A 49 4.77 20.16 7.24
N TRP A 50 5.46 21.24 6.86
CA TRP A 50 5.54 21.67 5.46
C TRP A 50 6.22 20.64 4.56
N TYR A 51 7.31 20.02 5.02
CA TYR A 51 8.01 18.99 4.25
C TYR A 51 7.21 17.71 4.12
N THR A 52 6.44 17.30 5.14
CA THR A 52 5.55 16.14 5.05
C THR A 52 4.47 16.37 4.00
N VAL A 53 3.78 17.52 4.06
CA VAL A 53 2.74 17.87 3.09
C VAL A 53 3.32 17.98 1.68
N ALA A 54 4.47 18.64 1.53
CA ALA A 54 5.13 18.76 0.24
C ALA A 54 5.51 17.39 -0.34
N SER A 55 6.04 16.49 0.49
CA SER A 55 6.42 15.13 0.08
C SER A 55 5.19 14.30 -0.31
N PHE A 56 4.10 14.41 0.44
CA PHE A 56 2.83 13.76 0.13
C PHE A 56 2.29 14.16 -1.25
N PHE A 57 2.16 15.46 -1.51
CA PHE A 57 1.68 15.93 -2.81
C PHE A 57 2.71 15.70 -3.94
N ALA A 58 4.01 15.70 -3.64
CA ALA A 58 5.03 15.29 -4.61
C ALA A 58 4.88 13.82 -4.99
N GLY A 59 4.57 12.93 -4.04
CA GLY A 59 4.24 11.53 -4.30
C GLY A 59 3.03 11.37 -5.20
N ILE A 60 1.93 12.09 -4.91
CA ILE A 60 0.73 12.14 -5.76
C ILE A 60 1.10 12.60 -7.18
N LEU A 61 1.80 13.73 -7.30
CA LEU A 61 2.21 14.27 -8.59
C LEU A 61 3.08 13.28 -9.36
N PHE A 62 4.01 12.62 -8.69
CA PHE A 62 4.91 11.65 -9.30
C PHE A 62 4.14 10.47 -9.90
N ILE A 63 3.23 9.85 -9.15
CA ILE A 63 2.44 8.72 -9.68
C ILE A 63 1.43 9.18 -10.74
N ALA A 64 0.83 10.36 -10.60
CA ALA A 64 -0.05 10.93 -11.62
C ALA A 64 0.69 11.22 -12.94
N LEU A 65 1.96 11.66 -12.86
CA LEU A 65 2.82 11.83 -14.04
C LEU A 65 3.19 10.49 -14.66
N ILE A 66 3.58 9.51 -13.86
CA ILE A 66 3.85 8.14 -14.34
C ILE A 66 2.63 7.62 -15.08
N ASP A 67 1.45 7.75 -14.48
CA ASP A 67 0.24 7.27 -15.12
C ASP A 67 0.03 7.98 -16.47
N LYS A 68 0.04 9.32 -16.48
CA LYS A 68 -0.18 10.10 -17.70
C LYS A 68 0.82 9.80 -18.82
N LEU A 69 2.05 9.44 -18.48
CA LEU A 69 3.12 9.14 -19.43
C LEU A 69 3.02 7.71 -19.99
N ILE A 70 2.28 6.81 -19.35
CA ILE A 70 2.05 5.45 -19.84
C ILE A 70 0.89 5.51 -20.88
N PRO A 71 1.09 5.06 -22.14
CA PRO A 71 0.17 5.28 -23.27
C PRO A 71 -1.25 4.71 -23.07
N SER A 72 -2.26 5.27 -23.74
CA SER A 72 -3.70 4.97 -23.55
C SER A 72 -4.22 3.57 -23.91
N TYR A 73 -3.45 2.73 -24.60
CA TYR A 73 -3.76 1.29 -24.70
C TYR A 73 -3.23 0.49 -23.49
N GLU A 74 -2.46 1.14 -22.63
CA GLU A 74 -1.94 0.70 -21.32
C GLU A 74 -2.39 1.64 -20.17
N ASN A 75 -3.07 2.75 -20.47
CA ASN A 75 -3.54 3.76 -19.50
C ASN A 75 -4.99 3.47 -19.08
N PRO A 76 -5.23 3.22 -17.79
CA PRO A 76 -6.53 2.83 -17.26
C PRO A 76 -7.50 3.99 -16.95
N HIS A 77 -7.12 5.26 -17.15
CA HIS A 77 -7.93 6.43 -16.76
C HIS A 77 -8.85 6.98 -17.86
N GLU A 78 -9.02 6.26 -18.96
CA GLU A 78 -10.08 6.58 -19.92
C GLU A 78 -11.39 5.87 -19.51
N VAL A 79 -12.27 6.59 -18.82
CA VAL A 79 -13.65 6.12 -18.54
C VAL A 79 -14.39 6.05 -19.88
N ARG A 80 -14.44 4.85 -20.47
CA ARG A 80 -15.24 4.59 -21.67
C ARG A 80 -16.39 3.65 -21.30
N SER A 81 -17.62 4.17 -21.37
CA SER A 81 -18.78 3.32 -21.64
C SER A 81 -18.68 2.84 -23.08
N ILE A 82 -18.79 1.53 -23.31
CA ILE A 82 -19.45 0.91 -24.47
C ILE A 82 -19.41 -0.60 -24.21
N GLU A 83 -20.59 -1.19 -24.28
CA GLU A 83 -20.86 -2.61 -24.28
C GLU A 83 -19.89 -3.36 -25.22
N ASP A 84 -19.37 -4.51 -24.76
CA ASP A 84 -18.64 -5.53 -25.54
C ASP A 84 -17.21 -5.26 -26.05
N ILE A 85 -16.24 -4.91 -25.17
CA ILE A 85 -14.80 -4.94 -25.52
C ILE A 85 -13.93 -5.64 -24.45
N ASP A 86 -13.62 -6.91 -24.73
CA ASP A 86 -12.49 -7.77 -24.29
C ASP A 86 -12.20 -8.03 -22.80
N GLU A 87 -12.41 -9.29 -22.36
CA GLU A 87 -11.87 -9.85 -21.09
C GLU A 87 -10.33 -9.65 -20.97
N LYS A 88 -9.60 -9.66 -22.09
CA LYS A 88 -8.14 -9.43 -22.11
C LYS A 88 -7.74 -8.04 -21.63
N LYS A 89 -8.55 -7.00 -21.87
CA LYS A 89 -8.24 -5.62 -21.47
C LYS A 89 -8.56 -5.37 -19.99
N LYS A 90 -9.66 -5.91 -19.48
CA LYS A 90 -10.00 -5.86 -18.04
C LYS A 90 -8.93 -6.53 -17.17
N ASN A 91 -8.40 -7.65 -17.64
CA ASN A 91 -7.30 -8.36 -16.97
C ASN A 91 -6.00 -7.52 -16.91
N GLY A 92 -5.73 -6.69 -17.93
CA GLY A 92 -4.58 -5.79 -17.95
C GLY A 92 -4.63 -4.72 -16.86
N LYS A 93 -5.77 -4.02 -16.72
CA LYS A 93 -6.00 -2.99 -15.70
C LYS A 93 -5.86 -3.56 -14.29
N LEU A 94 -6.53 -4.68 -14.01
CA LEU A 94 -6.44 -5.36 -12.72
C LEU A 94 -5.03 -5.87 -12.41
N MET A 95 -4.30 -6.41 -13.39
CA MET A 95 -2.91 -6.83 -13.17
C MET A 95 -2.02 -5.64 -12.80
N ARG A 96 -2.12 -4.56 -13.57
CA ARG A 96 -1.33 -3.36 -13.37
C ARG A 96 -1.56 -2.81 -11.96
N MET A 97 -2.83 -2.60 -11.58
CA MET A 97 -3.21 -2.13 -10.25
C MET A 97 -2.62 -3.00 -9.14
N GLY A 98 -2.72 -4.33 -9.25
CA GLY A 98 -2.13 -5.24 -8.27
C GLY A 98 -0.60 -5.18 -8.20
N VAL A 99 0.09 -4.96 -9.32
CA VAL A 99 1.55 -4.78 -9.35
C VAL A 99 1.94 -3.44 -8.74
N PHE A 100 1.24 -2.35 -9.04
CA PHE A 100 1.50 -1.04 -8.45
C PHE A 100 1.22 -1.04 -6.94
N SER A 101 0.14 -1.66 -6.48
CA SER A 101 -0.10 -1.89 -5.04
C SER A 101 1.03 -2.69 -4.41
N ALA A 102 1.51 -3.76 -5.07
CA ALA A 102 2.63 -4.56 -4.55
C ALA A 102 3.92 -3.74 -4.41
N ILE A 103 4.22 -2.88 -5.39
CA ILE A 103 5.40 -2.01 -5.36
C ILE A 103 5.25 -0.95 -4.26
N ALA A 104 4.10 -0.28 -4.17
CA ALA A 104 3.86 0.74 -3.15
C ALA A 104 3.98 0.17 -1.73
N ILE A 105 3.38 -1.00 -1.48
CA ILE A 105 3.49 -1.73 -0.21
C ILE A 105 4.93 -2.17 0.04
N ALA A 106 5.63 -2.73 -0.95
CA ALA A 106 7.04 -3.10 -0.78
C ALA A 106 7.92 -1.90 -0.37
N ILE A 107 7.70 -0.72 -0.96
CA ILE A 107 8.43 0.50 -0.62
C ILE A 107 8.07 0.97 0.80
N HIS A 108 6.83 0.78 1.26
CA HIS A 108 6.40 1.11 2.62
C HIS A 108 6.98 0.16 3.68
N ASN A 109 6.90 -1.15 3.42
CA ASN A 109 7.26 -2.18 4.39
C ASN A 109 8.79 -2.27 4.55
N PHE A 110 9.56 -1.78 3.56
CA PHE A 110 11.02 -1.76 3.66
C PHE A 110 11.53 -0.88 4.83
N PRO A 111 11.19 0.42 4.92
CA PRO A 111 11.49 1.22 6.10
C PRO A 111 10.86 0.71 7.40
N GLU A 112 9.65 0.12 7.35
CA GLU A 112 9.01 -0.46 8.54
C GLU A 112 9.85 -1.61 9.10
N GLY A 113 10.31 -2.53 8.26
CA GLY A 113 11.19 -3.61 8.68
C GLY A 113 12.50 -3.12 9.29
N MET A 114 13.08 -2.04 8.75
CA MET A 114 14.24 -1.39 9.38
C MET A 114 13.91 -0.90 10.79
N ALA A 115 12.78 -0.20 10.96
CA ALA A 115 12.35 0.35 12.25
C ALA A 115 12.03 -0.75 13.27
N THR A 116 11.34 -1.81 12.84
CA THR A 116 11.01 -2.99 13.64
C THR A 116 12.26 -3.69 14.15
N PHE A 117 13.27 -3.86 13.29
CA PHE A 117 14.54 -4.44 13.69
C PHE A 117 15.24 -3.58 14.75
N MET A 118 15.30 -2.26 14.54
CA MET A 118 15.88 -1.33 15.51
C MET A 118 15.15 -1.35 16.86
N ALA A 119 13.81 -1.42 16.85
CA ALA A 119 13.00 -1.55 18.06
C ALA A 119 13.28 -2.88 18.78
N GLY A 120 13.36 -3.99 18.04
CA GLY A 120 13.66 -5.32 18.61
C GLY A 120 15.06 -5.43 19.21
N LEU A 121 16.04 -4.66 18.73
CA LEU A 121 17.36 -4.56 19.36
C LEU A 121 17.32 -3.84 20.71
N SER A 122 16.37 -2.93 20.92
CA SER A 122 16.28 -2.16 22.15
C SER A 122 15.74 -2.98 23.32
N ASP A 123 14.73 -3.82 23.07
CA ASP A 123 14.18 -4.73 24.06
C ASP A 123 13.63 -6.01 23.37
N PRO A 124 14.26 -7.18 23.57
CA PRO A 124 13.78 -8.44 23.01
C PRO A 124 12.38 -8.86 23.51
N TYR A 125 11.94 -8.36 24.67
CA TYR A 125 10.62 -8.68 25.23
C TYR A 125 9.48 -8.00 24.44
N ILE A 126 9.73 -6.86 23.79
CA ILE A 126 8.77 -6.20 22.90
C ILE A 126 8.84 -6.71 21.46
N ALA A 127 9.95 -7.34 21.07
CA ALA A 127 10.17 -7.79 19.69
C ALA A 127 9.13 -8.82 19.21
N LEU A 128 8.77 -9.80 20.06
CA LEU A 128 7.80 -10.83 19.70
C LEU A 128 6.36 -10.26 19.57
N PRO A 129 5.83 -9.47 20.53
CA PRO A 129 4.57 -8.77 20.35
C PRO A 129 4.51 -7.90 19.10
N ILE A 130 5.56 -7.11 18.83
CA ILE A 130 5.66 -6.26 17.64
C ILE A 130 5.62 -7.10 16.36
N ALA A 131 6.41 -8.18 16.29
CA ALA A 131 6.41 -9.06 15.12
C ALA A 131 5.03 -9.69 14.86
N ILE A 132 4.27 -10.02 15.90
CA ILE A 132 2.89 -10.53 15.77
C ILE A 132 1.95 -9.42 15.27
N ALA A 133 2.03 -8.21 15.84
CA ALA A 133 1.22 -7.08 15.42
C ALA A 133 1.44 -6.75 13.93
N ILE A 134 2.69 -6.72 13.50
CA ILE A 134 3.10 -6.55 12.10
C ILE A 134 2.57 -7.67 11.21
N ALA A 135 2.71 -8.93 11.64
CA ALA A 135 2.20 -10.05 10.85
C ALA A 135 0.68 -9.92 10.61
N ILE A 136 -0.06 -9.38 11.59
CA ILE A 136 -1.49 -9.11 11.46
C ILE A 136 -1.75 -7.90 10.55
N HIS A 137 -0.96 -6.83 10.67
CA HIS A 137 -1.00 -5.65 9.80
C HIS A 137 -0.81 -6.03 8.32
N ASN A 138 0.15 -6.90 8.02
CA ASN A 138 0.49 -7.31 6.66
C ASN A 138 -0.61 -8.15 5.97
N ILE A 139 -1.57 -8.70 6.73
CA ILE A 139 -2.67 -9.49 6.14
C ILE A 139 -3.61 -8.61 5.29
N PRO A 140 -4.19 -7.51 5.82
CA PRO A 140 -4.93 -6.53 5.01
C PRO A 140 -4.18 -6.03 3.77
N GLU A 141 -2.90 -5.68 3.92
CA GLU A 141 -2.08 -5.21 2.79
C GLU A 141 -1.89 -6.30 1.72
N GLY A 142 -1.61 -7.53 2.16
CA GLY A 142 -1.47 -8.67 1.25
C GLY A 142 -2.76 -8.97 0.49
N ILE A 143 -3.92 -8.73 1.10
CA ILE A 143 -5.22 -8.79 0.42
C ILE A 143 -5.32 -7.70 -0.64
N ALA A 144 -4.90 -6.47 -0.31
CA ALA A 144 -4.92 -5.34 -1.25
C ALA A 144 -4.10 -5.60 -2.52
N VAL A 145 -2.98 -6.31 -2.39
CA VAL A 145 -2.17 -6.77 -3.53
C VAL A 145 -2.81 -7.97 -4.25
N SER A 146 -3.24 -8.97 -3.50
CA SER A 146 -3.63 -10.27 -4.06
C SER A 146 -4.94 -10.24 -4.84
N VAL A 147 -5.92 -9.44 -4.41
CA VAL A 147 -7.26 -9.36 -5.02
C VAL A 147 -7.19 -8.97 -6.50
N PRO A 148 -6.63 -7.81 -6.87
CA PRO A 148 -6.56 -7.41 -8.28
C PRO A 148 -5.80 -8.41 -9.15
N ILE A 149 -4.69 -8.96 -8.65
CA ILE A 149 -3.89 -9.96 -9.39
C ILE A 149 -4.67 -11.26 -9.59
N TYR A 150 -5.43 -11.71 -8.59
CA TYR A 150 -6.23 -12.92 -8.70
C TYR A 150 -7.34 -12.74 -9.74
N TYR A 151 -8.06 -11.63 -9.72
CA TYR A 151 -9.12 -11.38 -10.69
C TYR A 151 -8.58 -11.09 -12.10
N ALA A 152 -7.34 -10.59 -12.21
CA ALA A 152 -6.66 -10.45 -13.50
C ALA A 152 -6.18 -11.76 -14.13
N THR A 153 -5.80 -12.75 -13.31
CA THR A 153 -5.05 -13.93 -13.78
C THR A 153 -5.74 -15.26 -13.55
N GLY A 154 -6.69 -15.31 -12.63
CA GLY A 154 -7.26 -16.55 -12.12
C GLY A 154 -6.32 -17.39 -11.27
N ASN A 155 -5.06 -16.99 -11.10
CA ASN A 155 -4.02 -17.81 -10.50
C ASN A 155 -3.76 -17.38 -9.05
N ARG A 156 -4.33 -18.15 -8.11
CA ARG A 156 -4.15 -17.92 -6.66
C ARG A 156 -2.69 -17.95 -6.22
N ARG A 157 -1.88 -18.84 -6.82
CA ARG A 157 -0.46 -18.95 -6.50
C ARG A 157 0.29 -17.71 -6.96
N LYS A 158 -0.04 -17.16 -8.13
CA LYS A 158 0.57 -15.92 -8.62
C LYS A 158 0.19 -14.72 -7.76
N ALA A 159 -1.09 -14.58 -7.41
CA ALA A 159 -1.57 -13.54 -6.50
C ALA A 159 -0.86 -13.60 -5.13
N PHE A 160 -0.83 -14.79 -4.53
CA PHE A 160 -0.12 -15.03 -3.27
C PHE A 160 1.38 -14.73 -3.40
N MET A 161 2.04 -15.19 -4.46
CA MET A 161 3.48 -15.02 -4.62
C MET A 161 3.86 -13.54 -4.77
N LEU A 162 3.09 -12.74 -5.51
CA LEU A 162 3.36 -11.31 -5.65
C LEU A 162 3.10 -10.54 -4.34
N SER A 163 2.05 -10.88 -3.60
CA SER A 163 1.82 -10.34 -2.25
C SER A 163 2.89 -10.78 -1.24
N PHE A 164 3.36 -12.02 -1.34
CA PHE A 164 4.44 -12.51 -0.49
C PHE A 164 5.75 -11.79 -0.81
N LEU A 165 6.05 -11.58 -2.10
CA LEU A 165 7.24 -10.84 -2.53
C LEU A 165 7.22 -9.38 -2.09
N SER A 166 6.07 -8.71 -2.07
CA SER A 166 5.97 -7.36 -1.50
C SER A 166 6.21 -7.37 0.01
N GLY A 167 5.65 -8.34 0.74
CA GLY A 167 5.88 -8.50 2.17
C GLY A 167 7.32 -8.86 2.55
N LEU A 168 8.08 -9.52 1.66
CA LEU A 168 9.51 -9.77 1.87
C LEU A 168 10.35 -8.48 1.93
N ALA A 169 9.82 -7.34 1.49
CA ALA A 169 10.52 -6.07 1.65
C ALA A 169 10.81 -5.74 3.12
N GLU A 170 9.98 -6.20 4.04
CA GLU A 170 10.14 -5.98 5.48
C GLU A 170 11.36 -6.72 6.08
N PRO A 171 11.51 -8.06 5.99
CA PRO A 171 12.72 -8.73 6.47
C PRO A 171 13.98 -8.30 5.71
N VAL A 172 13.86 -7.92 4.43
CA VAL A 172 14.97 -7.34 3.66
C VAL A 172 15.36 -5.98 4.23
N GLY A 173 14.37 -5.14 4.57
CA GLY A 173 14.55 -3.86 5.26
C GLY A 173 15.24 -4.06 6.60
N ALA A 174 14.75 -4.97 7.44
CA ALA A 174 15.37 -5.34 8.71
C ALA A 174 16.87 -5.71 8.55
N LEU A 175 17.18 -6.58 7.59
CA LEU A 175 18.54 -7.01 7.32
C LEU A 175 19.43 -5.87 6.80
N ILE A 176 18.93 -5.04 5.87
CA ILE A 176 19.69 -3.90 5.36
C ILE A 176 19.87 -2.85 6.46
N GLY A 177 18.87 -2.62 7.31
CA GLY A 177 18.98 -1.75 8.49
C GLY A 177 20.06 -2.22 9.44
N PHE A 178 20.12 -3.53 9.73
CA PHE A 178 21.22 -4.12 10.50
C PHE A 178 22.59 -3.85 9.88
N LEU A 179 22.75 -4.13 8.58
CA LEU A 179 24.02 -3.94 7.87
C LEU A 179 24.40 -2.45 7.76
N ALA A 180 23.42 -1.57 7.57
CA ALA A 180 23.62 -0.13 7.49
C ALA A 180 24.08 0.45 8.83
N ILE A 181 23.48 0.02 9.95
CA ILE A 181 23.99 0.37 11.28
C ILE A 181 25.41 -0.18 11.44
N TYR A 182 25.64 -1.45 11.13
CA TYR A 182 26.93 -2.11 11.36
C TYR A 182 28.09 -1.49 10.55
N PHE A 183 27.85 -1.09 9.30
CA PHE A 183 28.89 -0.60 8.38
C PHE A 183 28.86 0.92 8.13
N PHE A 184 27.71 1.57 8.28
CA PHE A 184 27.44 2.94 7.79
C PHE A 184 26.61 3.75 8.79
N PHE A 185 26.98 3.72 10.07
CA PHE A 185 26.31 4.32 11.25
C PHE A 185 25.70 5.74 11.08
N ASP A 186 26.01 6.47 10.00
CA ASP A 186 25.65 7.87 9.73
C ASP A 186 24.78 8.11 8.46
N SER A 187 24.39 7.08 7.69
CA SER A 187 23.91 7.29 6.30
C SER A 187 22.38 7.31 6.08
N PHE A 188 21.56 6.84 7.03
CA PHE A 188 20.09 6.86 6.88
C PHE A 188 19.50 8.00 7.72
N SER A 189 19.52 9.21 7.15
CA SER A 189 18.98 10.39 7.83
C SER A 189 17.46 10.28 7.98
N PRO A 190 16.88 10.61 9.15
CA PRO A 190 15.43 10.68 9.34
C PRO A 190 14.74 11.63 8.35
N ALA A 191 15.47 12.61 7.78
CA ALA A 191 14.93 13.45 6.73
C ALA A 191 14.61 12.66 5.45
N ILE A 192 15.45 11.68 5.08
CA ILE A 192 15.25 10.86 3.88
C ILE A 192 14.07 9.89 4.09
N SER A 193 14.01 9.23 5.25
CA SER A 193 12.89 8.34 5.57
C SER A 193 11.57 9.11 5.60
N GLY A 194 11.56 10.29 6.22
CA GLY A 194 10.35 11.09 6.31
C GLY A 194 9.85 11.62 4.95
N VAL A 195 10.75 12.07 4.06
CA VAL A 195 10.36 12.42 2.67
C VAL A 195 9.83 11.20 1.92
N MET A 196 10.49 10.05 2.05
CA MET A 196 10.09 8.79 1.41
C MET A 196 8.70 8.35 1.87
N PHE A 197 8.45 8.29 3.18
CA PHE A 197 7.15 7.93 3.73
C PHE A 197 6.06 8.91 3.29
N GLY A 198 6.35 10.22 3.32
CA GLY A 198 5.40 11.23 2.84
C GLY A 198 5.00 10.97 1.39
N ALA A 199 5.97 10.74 0.50
CA ALA A 199 5.71 10.43 -0.91
C ALA A 199 4.93 9.11 -1.08
N VAL A 200 5.27 8.05 -0.35
CA VAL A 200 4.58 6.75 -0.41
C VAL A 200 3.12 6.87 0.03
N ALA A 201 2.83 7.59 1.11
CA ALA A 201 1.46 7.88 1.54
C ALA A 201 0.67 8.57 0.43
N GLY A 202 1.28 9.54 -0.25
CA GLY A 202 0.67 10.22 -1.39
C GLY A 202 0.36 9.27 -2.55
N ILE A 203 1.31 8.42 -2.91
CA ILE A 203 1.17 7.42 -3.98
C ILE A 203 0.03 6.44 -3.66
N MET A 204 -0.01 5.90 -2.45
CA MET A 204 -1.03 4.92 -2.03
C MET A 204 -2.43 5.54 -1.97
N VAL A 205 -2.56 6.79 -1.51
CA VAL A 205 -3.83 7.54 -1.59
C VAL A 205 -4.27 7.71 -3.04
N PHE A 206 -3.37 8.11 -3.94
CA PHE A 206 -3.70 8.30 -5.35
C PHE A 206 -4.15 6.99 -6.02
N ILE A 207 -3.40 5.89 -5.86
CA ILE A 207 -3.77 4.56 -6.39
C ILE A 207 -5.16 4.15 -5.87
N SER A 208 -5.45 4.43 -4.60
CA SER A 208 -6.73 4.06 -4.01
C SER A 208 -7.91 4.82 -4.60
N LEU A 209 -7.74 6.13 -4.83
CA LEU A 209 -8.79 7.01 -5.33
C LEU A 209 -8.96 6.94 -6.85
N ASP A 210 -7.88 6.71 -7.60
CA ASP A 210 -7.88 6.78 -9.06
C ASP A 210 -7.95 5.40 -9.73
N GLU A 211 -7.52 4.34 -9.04
CA GLU A 211 -7.57 2.97 -9.55
C GLU A 211 -8.55 2.09 -8.77
N LEU A 212 -8.30 1.85 -7.47
CA LEU A 212 -9.00 0.80 -6.72
C LEU A 212 -10.49 1.10 -6.54
N LEU A 213 -10.84 2.30 -6.05
CA LEU A 213 -12.23 2.67 -5.77
C LEU A 213 -13.07 2.81 -7.06
N PRO A 214 -12.62 3.50 -8.12
CA PRO A 214 -13.35 3.54 -9.38
C PRO A 214 -13.52 2.14 -10.00
N THR A 215 -12.49 1.30 -9.96
CA THR A 215 -12.58 -0.08 -10.49
C THR A 215 -13.56 -0.93 -9.68
N ALA A 216 -13.66 -0.71 -8.36
CA ALA A 216 -14.66 -1.37 -7.52
C ALA A 216 -16.08 -1.00 -7.96
N GLU A 217 -16.34 0.29 -8.21
CA GLU A 217 -17.63 0.80 -8.68
C GLU A 217 -17.98 0.36 -10.11
N GLU A 218 -16.99 0.24 -11.01
CA GLU A 218 -17.18 -0.32 -12.36
C GLU A 218 -17.66 -1.78 -12.33
N HIS A 219 -17.23 -2.55 -11.32
CA HIS A 219 -17.48 -3.99 -11.22
C HIS A 219 -18.61 -4.34 -10.25
N GLY A 220 -19.28 -3.39 -9.60
CA GLY A 220 -20.36 -3.70 -8.68
C GLY A 220 -21.22 -2.51 -8.29
N GLU A 221 -22.10 -2.73 -7.32
CA GLU A 221 -22.95 -1.65 -6.82
C GLU A 221 -22.12 -0.68 -5.98
N HIS A 222 -22.29 0.62 -6.21
CA HIS A 222 -21.56 1.69 -5.49
C HIS A 222 -21.56 1.47 -3.97
N HIS A 223 -22.70 1.14 -3.36
CA HIS A 223 -22.77 0.87 -1.92
C HIS A 223 -21.92 -0.31 -1.46
N LEU A 224 -21.80 -1.37 -2.26
CA LEU A 224 -20.94 -2.52 -1.91
C LEU A 224 -19.46 -2.14 -1.91
N SER A 225 -19.03 -1.31 -2.86
CA SER A 225 -17.67 -0.76 -2.89
C SER A 225 -17.39 0.08 -1.65
N ILE A 226 -18.33 0.94 -1.25
CA ILE A 226 -18.19 1.76 -0.04
C ILE A 226 -18.21 0.91 1.25
N TYR A 227 -19.05 -0.11 1.34
CA TYR A 227 -19.02 -1.04 2.48
C TYR A 227 -17.69 -1.80 2.56
N GLY A 228 -17.16 -2.23 1.41
CA GLY A 228 -15.82 -2.78 1.31
C GLY A 228 -14.79 -1.81 1.88
N LEU A 229 -14.79 -0.56 1.39
CA LEU A 229 -13.88 0.50 1.83
C LEU A 229 -13.92 0.72 3.34
N VAL A 230 -15.11 0.92 3.91
CA VAL A 230 -15.26 1.14 5.36
C VAL A 230 -14.81 -0.10 6.14
N ALA A 231 -15.10 -1.30 5.67
CA ALA A 231 -14.62 -2.53 6.30
C ALA A 231 -13.09 -2.65 6.24
N GLY A 232 -12.47 -2.27 5.12
CA GLY A 232 -11.01 -2.22 4.95
C GLY A 232 -10.36 -1.26 5.94
N MET A 233 -10.91 -0.04 6.04
CA MET A 233 -10.47 0.95 7.03
C MET A 233 -10.61 0.42 8.45
N ALA A 234 -11.74 -0.23 8.80
CA ALA A 234 -11.98 -0.75 10.13
C ALA A 234 -11.03 -1.91 10.50
N VAL A 235 -10.77 -2.83 9.57
CA VAL A 235 -9.82 -3.93 9.80
C VAL A 235 -8.41 -3.38 9.96
N MET A 236 -8.01 -2.43 9.11
CA MET A 236 -6.71 -1.77 9.23
C MET A 236 -6.56 -1.01 10.55
N ALA A 237 -7.61 -0.28 10.96
CA ALA A 237 -7.64 0.39 12.25
C ALA A 237 -7.44 -0.59 13.42
N LEU A 238 -8.14 -1.73 13.38
CA LEU A 238 -8.00 -2.76 14.41
C LEU A 238 -6.60 -3.37 14.43
N SER A 239 -5.95 -3.59 13.28
CA SER A 239 -4.57 -4.08 13.26
C SER A 239 -3.59 -3.06 13.81
N LEU A 240 -3.78 -1.75 13.54
CA LEU A 240 -2.93 -0.71 14.11
C LEU A 240 -3.03 -0.58 15.63
N LEU A 241 -4.22 -0.84 16.20
CA LEU A 241 -4.40 -0.83 17.65
C LEU A 241 -3.61 -1.94 18.36
N LEU A 242 -3.18 -3.00 17.65
CA LEU A 242 -2.35 -4.06 18.23
C LEU A 242 -0.90 -3.65 18.46
N PHE A 243 -0.47 -2.50 17.92
CA PHE A 243 0.86 -1.94 18.15
C PHE A 243 0.95 -1.07 19.41
N LEU A 244 -0.19 -0.78 20.06
CA LEU A 244 -0.29 -0.02 21.31
C LEU A 244 -0.19 -0.95 22.52
#